data_AF-A0A950RN22-F1
#
_entry.id   AF-A0A950RN22-F1
#
_cell.length_a   1.000
_cell.length_b   1.000
_cell.length_c   1.000
_cell.angle_alpha   90.00
_cell.angle_beta   90.00
_cell.angle_gamma   90.00
#
_symmetry.space_group_name_H-M   'P 1'
#
loop_
_entity.id
_entity.type
_entity.pdbx_description
1 polymer ?
#
loop_
_entity_poly.entity_id
_entity_poly.type
_entity_poly.pdbx_seq_one_letter_code
_entity_poly.pdbx_strand_id
1 'polypeptide(L)'
;MASWLRKMTPLADVGAFMPAEAGGDSGTSPDSLLARESVADNSRGAGEVHASVEHLLRLLRERLLLAHDIARAKWILGRTITDPAREQALLEERVGWARNAGLDSAFTQAFVTAQMKACKQIQQADFQHWQEARAVFTDALDLPTLRQWIDTLDRDLLATLAQALPGLATKAGQQHLRQQAPRILAGPGIDDEVRTTALAPLEKP
;
A
#
# COMPACT_ATOMS: atom_id res chain seq x y z
N MET A 1 6.86 -6.43 -9.45
CA MET A 1 5.70 -5.72 -10.00
C MET A 1 4.77 -6.75 -10.59
N ALA A 2 3.52 -6.80 -10.13
CA ALA A 2 2.57 -7.80 -10.61
C ALA A 2 2.32 -7.68 -12.12
N SER A 3 2.20 -8.82 -12.82
CA SER A 3 2.13 -8.90 -14.29
C SER A 3 0.95 -8.11 -14.91
N TRP A 4 -0.07 -7.75 -14.13
CA TRP A 4 -1.23 -6.98 -14.59
C TRP A 4 -1.00 -5.45 -14.59
N LEU A 5 -0.11 -4.91 -13.75
CA LEU A 5 0.25 -3.48 -13.77
C LEU A 5 0.97 -3.08 -15.07
N ARG A 6 1.59 -4.04 -15.77
CA ARG A 6 2.28 -3.79 -17.04
C ARG A 6 1.34 -3.51 -18.21
N LYS A 7 0.04 -3.81 -18.07
CA LYS A 7 -1.00 -3.42 -19.04
C LYS A 7 -1.51 -2.00 -18.83
N MET A 8 -1.06 -1.31 -17.78
CA MET A 8 -1.34 0.11 -17.57
C MET A 8 -0.27 0.92 -18.30
N THR A 9 -0.67 1.65 -19.34
CA THR A 9 0.17 2.63 -20.04
C THR A 9 0.76 3.62 -19.04
N PRO A 10 2.09 3.82 -19.01
CA PRO A 10 2.71 4.81 -18.15
C PRO A 10 2.51 6.22 -18.74
N LEU A 11 2.10 7.17 -17.90
CA LEU A 11 2.40 8.59 -18.11
C LEU A 11 3.89 8.78 -17.78
N ALA A 12 4.62 9.38 -18.73
CA ALA A 12 6.07 9.33 -18.84
C ALA A 12 6.85 9.99 -17.69
N ASP A 13 8.03 9.43 -17.45
CA ASP A 13 9.09 9.83 -16.50
C ASP A 13 10.14 10.70 -17.21
N VAL A 14 10.70 11.70 -16.51
CA VAL A 14 11.90 12.44 -16.94
C VAL A 14 12.79 12.73 -15.74
N GLY A 15 14.03 12.21 -15.78
CA GLY A 15 15.20 12.86 -15.20
C GLY A 15 15.87 12.18 -14.01
N ALA A 16 16.82 11.29 -14.28
CA ALA A 16 17.81 10.81 -13.33
C ALA A 16 19.01 11.79 -13.23
N PHE A 17 19.49 12.03 -12.00
CA PHE A 17 20.71 12.77 -11.69
C PHE A 17 21.67 11.87 -10.88
N MET A 18 22.94 11.80 -11.28
CA MET A 18 24.02 11.06 -10.60
C MET A 18 24.82 11.99 -9.67
N PRO A 19 25.48 11.43 -8.63
CA PRO A 19 26.90 11.77 -8.47
C PRO A 19 27.81 10.62 -7.99
N ALA A 20 29.11 10.92 -7.99
CA ALA A 20 30.27 10.03 -7.94
C ALA A 20 30.81 9.68 -6.53
N GLU A 21 31.45 8.50 -6.49
CA GLU A 21 32.50 7.96 -5.60
C GLU A 21 33.62 8.98 -5.24
N ALA A 22 34.52 8.87 -4.23
CA ALA A 22 34.88 7.91 -3.19
C ALA A 22 35.87 8.61 -2.20
N GLY A 23 36.17 8.00 -1.05
CA GLY A 23 37.35 8.35 -0.23
C GLY A 23 37.33 7.72 1.17
N GLY A 24 38.20 6.73 1.41
CA GLY A 24 38.26 5.95 2.65
C GLY A 24 39.38 6.35 3.62
N ASP A 25 39.38 5.73 4.81
CA ASP A 25 40.59 5.41 5.58
C ASP A 25 40.29 4.29 6.60
N SER A 26 41.27 3.43 6.83
CA SER A 26 41.22 2.20 7.60
C SER A 26 42.19 2.26 8.79
N GLY A 27 41.65 2.34 10.00
CA GLY A 27 42.31 1.90 11.23
C GLY A 27 41.32 1.05 12.03
N THR A 28 41.61 -0.24 12.23
CA THR A 28 40.70 -1.13 12.96
C THR A 28 41.41 -1.76 14.14
N SER A 29 41.20 -1.15 15.32
CA SER A 29 41.52 -1.75 16.61
C SER A 29 40.52 -2.87 16.93
N PRO A 30 40.89 -3.88 17.74
CA PRO A 30 40.00 -5.01 18.05
C PRO A 30 38.72 -4.61 18.83
N ASP A 31 38.75 -3.55 19.64
CA ASP A 31 37.54 -2.93 20.25
C ASP A 31 36.61 -2.31 19.20
N SER A 32 37.18 -1.85 18.09
CA SER A 32 36.43 -1.29 16.96
C SER A 32 35.73 -2.37 16.14
N LEU A 33 36.19 -3.63 16.18
CA LEU A 33 35.56 -4.73 15.42
C LEU A 33 34.18 -5.07 16.00
N LEU A 34 34.10 -5.26 17.32
CA LEU A 34 32.86 -5.58 18.03
C LEU A 34 31.85 -4.41 17.96
N ALA A 35 32.32 -3.17 18.06
CA ALA A 35 31.48 -1.99 17.86
C ALA A 35 30.99 -1.86 16.40
N ARG A 36 31.83 -2.18 15.41
CA ARG A 36 31.46 -2.15 13.98
C ARG A 36 30.47 -3.25 13.61
N GLU A 37 30.57 -4.44 14.20
CA GLU A 37 29.61 -5.53 14.01
C GLU A 37 28.23 -5.16 14.56
N SER A 38 28.15 -4.57 15.76
CA SER A 38 26.90 -4.08 16.33
C SER A 38 26.24 -2.96 15.49
N VAL A 39 27.03 -2.02 14.99
CA VAL A 39 26.53 -0.93 14.11
C VAL A 39 26.08 -1.49 12.74
N ALA A 40 26.79 -2.47 12.19
CA ALA A 40 26.42 -3.14 10.94
C ALA A 40 25.13 -3.94 11.07
N ASP A 41 24.90 -4.61 12.20
CA ASP A 41 23.69 -5.39 12.45
C ASP A 41 22.46 -4.46 12.64
N ASN A 42 22.63 -3.36 13.37
CA ASN A 42 21.58 -2.37 13.56
C ASN A 42 21.22 -1.62 12.25
N SER A 43 22.20 -1.34 11.40
CA SER A 43 21.95 -0.71 10.09
C SER A 43 21.30 -1.66 9.09
N ARG A 44 21.63 -2.96 9.14
CA ARG A 44 20.91 -4.00 8.37
C ARG A 44 19.46 -4.13 8.83
N GLY A 45 19.23 -4.23 10.15
CA GLY A 45 17.87 -4.30 10.69
C GLY A 45 17.02 -3.07 10.33
N ALA A 46 17.60 -1.86 10.38
CA ALA A 46 16.94 -0.65 9.91
C ALA A 46 16.64 -0.68 8.40
N GLY A 47 17.57 -1.19 7.59
CA GLY A 47 17.39 -1.39 6.14
C GLY A 47 16.26 -2.36 5.81
N GLU A 48 16.15 -3.47 6.53
CA GLU A 48 15.07 -4.46 6.37
C GLU A 48 13.70 -3.87 6.77
N VAL A 49 13.65 -3.11 7.88
CA VAL A 49 12.44 -2.39 8.29
C VAL A 49 12.01 -1.40 7.19
N HIS A 50 12.92 -0.58 6.67
CA HIS A 50 12.61 0.35 5.58
C HIS A 50 12.08 -0.38 4.34
N ALA A 51 12.75 -1.45 3.91
CA ALA A 51 12.33 -2.23 2.76
C ALA A 51 10.92 -2.83 2.93
N SER A 52 10.59 -3.32 4.12
CA SER A 52 9.26 -3.87 4.42
C SER A 52 8.16 -2.78 4.40
N VAL A 53 8.45 -1.58 4.93
CA VAL A 53 7.52 -0.44 4.92
C VAL A 53 7.30 0.05 3.49
N GLU A 54 8.35 0.20 2.69
CA GLU A 54 8.21 0.58 1.29
C GLU A 54 7.45 -0.49 0.49
N HIS A 55 7.65 -1.77 0.79
CA HIS A 55 6.89 -2.84 0.16
C HIS A 55 5.40 -2.79 0.51
N LEU A 56 5.07 -2.55 1.78
CA LEU A 56 3.70 -2.34 2.23
C LEU A 56 3.05 -1.16 1.50
N LEU A 57 3.75 -0.03 1.37
CA LEU A 57 3.26 1.15 0.65
C LEU A 57 3.01 0.86 -0.84
N ARG A 58 3.86 0.05 -1.48
CA ARG A 58 3.64 -0.38 -2.87
C ARG A 58 2.38 -1.24 -3.00
N LEU A 59 2.17 -2.21 -2.12
CA LEU A 59 0.96 -3.05 -2.13
C LEU A 59 -0.32 -2.25 -1.86
N LEU A 60 -0.26 -1.30 -0.92
CA LEU A 60 -1.35 -0.35 -0.67
C LEU A 60 -1.68 0.44 -1.93
N ARG A 61 -0.67 0.96 -2.63
CA ARG A 61 -0.87 1.67 -3.90
C ARG A 61 -1.53 0.78 -4.94
N GLU A 62 -1.02 -0.44 -5.16
CA GLU A 62 -1.59 -1.37 -6.13
C GLU A 62 -3.06 -1.66 -5.83
N ARG A 63 -3.41 -1.87 -4.56
CA ARG A 63 -4.78 -2.07 -4.10
C ARG A 63 -5.66 -0.84 -4.36
N LEU A 64 -5.18 0.37 -4.04
CA LEU A 64 -5.93 1.60 -4.25
C LEU A 64 -6.17 1.86 -5.74
N LEU A 65 -5.18 1.62 -6.60
CA LEU A 65 -5.32 1.83 -8.05
C LEU A 65 -6.35 0.90 -8.70
N LEU A 66 -6.54 -0.31 -8.18
CA LEU A 66 -7.62 -1.20 -8.63
C LEU A 66 -9.03 -0.62 -8.37
N ALA A 67 -9.17 0.38 -7.50
CA ALA A 67 -10.46 1.03 -7.26
C ALA A 67 -11.04 1.65 -8.54
N HIS A 68 -10.20 2.13 -9.45
CA HIS A 68 -10.63 2.69 -10.74
C HIS A 68 -11.26 1.63 -11.65
N ASP A 69 -10.66 0.44 -11.74
CA ASP A 69 -11.21 -0.66 -12.53
C ASP A 69 -12.54 -1.17 -11.94
N ILE A 70 -12.63 -1.24 -10.60
CA ILE A 70 -13.88 -1.57 -9.90
C ILE A 70 -14.94 -0.52 -10.18
N ALA A 71 -14.58 0.77 -10.11
CA ALA A 71 -15.47 1.88 -10.43
C ALA A 71 -16.00 1.72 -11.85
N ARG A 72 -15.13 1.51 -12.83
CA ARG A 72 -15.49 1.39 -14.25
C ARG A 72 -16.42 0.21 -14.50
N ALA A 73 -16.10 -0.95 -13.91
CA ALA A 73 -16.95 -2.14 -13.99
C ALA A 73 -18.33 -1.90 -13.38
N LYS A 74 -18.41 -1.25 -12.20
CA LYS A 74 -19.69 -0.91 -11.56
C LYS A 74 -20.48 0.11 -12.37
N TRP A 75 -19.82 1.10 -12.96
CA TRP A 75 -20.45 2.12 -13.80
C TRP A 75 -21.14 1.49 -15.01
N ILE A 76 -20.43 0.64 -15.77
CA ILE A 76 -20.98 -0.07 -16.93
C ILE A 76 -22.15 -0.97 -16.53
N LEU A 77 -22.06 -1.64 -15.38
CA LEU A 77 -23.09 -2.55 -14.88
C LEU A 77 -24.24 -1.85 -14.14
N GLY A 78 -24.21 -0.53 -13.98
CA GLY A 78 -25.20 0.23 -13.20
C GLY A 78 -25.26 -0.17 -11.72
N ARG A 79 -24.13 -0.56 -11.12
CA ARG A 79 -24.03 -1.02 -9.72
C ARG A 79 -23.63 0.12 -8.80
N THR A 80 -24.11 0.07 -7.56
CA THR A 80 -23.72 1.02 -6.50
C THR A 80 -22.30 0.76 -6.02
N ILE A 81 -21.65 1.81 -5.51
CA ILE A 81 -20.31 1.71 -4.91
C ILE A 81 -20.35 0.88 -3.62
N THR A 82 -21.34 1.14 -2.76
CA THR A 82 -21.47 0.52 -1.43
C THR A 82 -22.38 -0.71 -1.49
N ASP A 83 -21.97 -1.77 -0.79
CA ASP A 83 -22.75 -2.99 -0.56
C ASP A 83 -22.46 -3.49 0.88
N PRO A 84 -23.24 -3.06 1.89
CA PRO A 84 -22.91 -3.30 3.30
C PRO A 84 -22.77 -4.77 3.66
N ALA A 85 -23.63 -5.63 3.11
CA ALA A 85 -23.61 -7.07 3.40
C ALA A 85 -22.34 -7.71 2.84
N ARG A 86 -21.97 -7.37 1.61
CA ARG A 86 -20.71 -7.82 1.00
C ARG A 86 -19.51 -7.26 1.74
N GLU A 87 -19.53 -5.97 2.09
CA GLU A 87 -18.44 -5.30 2.79
C GLU A 87 -18.16 -5.97 4.15
N GLN A 88 -19.21 -6.32 4.89
CA GLN A 88 -19.09 -7.05 6.15
C GLN A 88 -18.48 -8.44 5.95
N ALA A 89 -18.93 -9.21 4.95
CA ALA A 89 -18.38 -10.53 4.66
C ALA A 89 -16.89 -10.48 4.27
N LEU A 90 -16.49 -9.47 3.47
CA LEU A 90 -15.08 -9.27 3.13
C LEU A 90 -14.26 -8.93 4.37
N LEU A 91 -14.74 -8.02 5.22
CA LEU A 91 -14.07 -7.65 6.46
C LEU A 91 -13.81 -8.88 7.35
N GLU A 92 -14.84 -9.69 7.58
CA GLU A 92 -14.74 -10.93 8.38
C GLU A 92 -13.72 -11.91 7.79
N GLU A 93 -13.75 -12.10 6.47
CA GLU A 93 -12.81 -12.98 5.78
C GLU A 93 -11.35 -12.51 5.93
N ARG A 94 -11.08 -11.21 5.75
CA ARG A 94 -9.71 -10.66 5.88
C ARG A 94 -9.22 -10.70 7.32
N VAL A 95 -10.09 -10.45 8.30
CA VAL A 95 -9.76 -10.63 9.72
C VAL A 95 -9.41 -12.10 10.00
N GLY A 96 -10.15 -13.04 9.40
CA GLY A 96 -9.82 -14.46 9.45
C GLY A 96 -8.43 -14.80 8.90
N TRP A 97 -8.06 -14.24 7.74
CA TRP A 97 -6.73 -14.42 7.14
C TRP A 97 -5.62 -13.82 8.00
N ALA A 98 -5.83 -12.60 8.51
CA ALA A 98 -4.85 -11.88 9.31
C ALA A 98 -4.51 -12.59 10.62
N ARG A 99 -5.52 -13.20 11.26
CA ARG A 99 -5.31 -14.03 12.46
C ARG A 99 -4.36 -15.20 12.18
N ASN A 100 -4.46 -15.83 11.02
CA ASN A 100 -3.54 -16.91 10.63
C ASN A 100 -2.10 -16.40 10.39
N ALA A 101 -1.94 -15.10 10.11
CA ALA A 101 -0.66 -14.41 9.99
C ALA A 101 -0.16 -13.81 11.33
N GLY A 102 -0.84 -14.06 12.45
CA GLY A 102 -0.45 -13.57 13.78
C GLY A 102 -0.80 -12.11 14.06
N LEU A 103 -1.65 -11.49 13.24
CA LEU A 103 -2.11 -10.12 13.44
C LEU A 103 -3.23 -10.03 14.48
N ASP A 104 -3.23 -8.95 15.27
CA ASP A 104 -4.32 -8.62 16.17
C ASP A 104 -5.63 -8.32 15.40
N SER A 105 -6.74 -8.89 15.85
CA SER A 105 -8.02 -8.80 15.15
C SER A 105 -8.58 -7.37 15.13
N ALA A 106 -8.46 -6.63 16.24
CA ALA A 106 -9.01 -5.27 16.34
C ALA A 106 -8.22 -4.29 15.46
N PHE A 107 -6.89 -4.40 15.51
CA PHE A 107 -6.00 -3.68 14.61
C PHE A 107 -6.29 -4.02 13.14
N THR A 108 -6.41 -5.31 12.80
CA THR A 108 -6.72 -5.74 11.43
C THR A 108 -8.05 -5.18 10.97
N GLN A 109 -9.08 -5.22 11.82
CA GLN A 109 -10.39 -4.69 11.49
C GLN A 109 -10.32 -3.19 11.16
N ALA A 110 -9.61 -2.40 11.97
CA ALA A 110 -9.39 -0.99 11.71
C ALA A 110 -8.64 -0.77 10.39
N PHE A 111 -7.59 -1.56 10.16
CA PHE A 111 -6.77 -1.51 8.96
C PHE A 111 -7.56 -1.83 7.67
N VAL A 112 -8.28 -2.95 7.63
CA VAL A 112 -9.09 -3.35 6.47
C VAL A 112 -10.21 -2.34 6.22
N THR A 113 -10.86 -1.84 7.29
CA THR A 113 -11.89 -0.81 7.18
C THR A 113 -11.35 0.48 6.55
N ALA A 114 -10.17 0.92 6.97
CA ALA A 114 -9.49 2.08 6.38
C ALA A 114 -9.21 1.88 4.88
N GLN A 115 -8.72 0.70 4.48
CA GLN A 115 -8.49 0.38 3.07
C GLN A 115 -9.79 0.37 2.24
N MET A 116 -10.87 -0.16 2.79
CA MET A 116 -12.19 -0.13 2.13
C MET A 116 -12.70 1.29 1.97
N LYS A 117 -12.53 2.15 2.98
CA LYS A 117 -12.90 3.57 2.92
C LYS A 117 -12.06 4.32 1.87
N ALA A 118 -10.75 4.15 1.86
CA ALA A 118 -9.85 4.78 0.89
C ALA A 118 -10.19 4.41 -0.57
N CYS A 119 -10.46 3.13 -0.84
CA CYS A 119 -10.93 2.74 -2.18
C CYS A 119 -12.31 3.28 -2.55
N LYS A 120 -13.19 3.51 -1.57
CA LYS A 120 -14.50 4.12 -1.83
C LYS A 120 -14.37 5.61 -2.17
N GLN A 121 -13.43 6.33 -1.56
CA GLN A 121 -13.13 7.72 -1.93
C GLN A 121 -12.72 7.83 -3.41
N ILE A 122 -11.82 6.95 -3.88
CA ILE A 122 -11.42 6.90 -5.30
C ILE A 122 -12.61 6.57 -6.21
N GLN A 123 -13.38 5.53 -5.90
CA GLN A 123 -14.57 5.17 -6.69
C GLN A 123 -15.60 6.31 -6.74
N GLN A 124 -15.77 7.04 -5.64
CA GLN A 124 -16.72 8.15 -5.55
C GLN A 124 -16.28 9.34 -6.42
N ALA A 125 -14.99 9.68 -6.42
CA ALA A 125 -14.43 10.71 -7.28
C ALA A 125 -14.59 10.36 -8.76
N ASP A 126 -14.31 9.10 -9.14
CA ASP A 126 -14.53 8.61 -10.50
C ASP A 126 -16.00 8.71 -10.93
N PHE A 127 -16.92 8.24 -10.09
CA PHE A 127 -18.36 8.31 -10.38
C PHE A 127 -18.86 9.75 -10.54
N GLN A 128 -18.41 10.67 -9.68
CA GLN A 128 -18.75 12.09 -9.80
C GLN A 128 -18.25 12.65 -11.13
N HIS A 129 -16.98 12.41 -11.46
CA HIS A 129 -16.38 12.86 -12.71
C HIS A 129 -17.12 12.31 -13.94
N TRP A 130 -17.44 11.01 -13.95
CA TRP A 130 -18.15 10.37 -15.07
C TRP A 130 -19.59 10.82 -15.20
N GLN A 131 -20.26 11.13 -14.09
CA GLN A 131 -21.60 11.69 -14.11
C GLN A 131 -21.62 13.08 -14.73
N GLU A 132 -20.67 13.95 -14.37
CA GLU A 132 -20.50 15.29 -14.94
C GLU A 132 -20.14 15.24 -16.43
N ALA A 133 -19.21 14.37 -16.80
CA ALA A 133 -18.75 14.20 -18.17
C ALA A 133 -19.72 13.42 -19.06
N ARG A 134 -20.78 12.83 -18.49
CA ARG A 134 -21.67 11.86 -19.17
C ARG A 134 -20.89 10.73 -19.85
N ALA A 135 -19.89 10.21 -19.14
CA ALA A 135 -18.97 9.23 -19.69
C ALA A 135 -19.66 7.90 -20.03
N VAL A 136 -19.34 7.36 -21.21
CA VAL A 136 -19.79 6.05 -21.67
C VAL A 136 -18.56 5.17 -21.89
N PHE A 137 -18.54 4.00 -21.26
CA PHE A 137 -17.50 3.01 -21.45
C PHE A 137 -18.11 1.73 -22.03
N THR A 138 -17.37 1.06 -22.89
CA THR A 138 -17.80 -0.19 -23.54
C THR A 138 -16.99 -1.40 -23.07
N ASP A 139 -15.91 -1.18 -22.33
CA ASP A 139 -15.00 -2.20 -21.85
C ASP A 139 -14.64 -1.98 -20.37
N ALA A 140 -14.58 -3.07 -19.61
CA ALA A 140 -13.98 -3.13 -18.29
C ALA A 140 -13.61 -4.60 -18.00
N LEU A 141 -12.70 -4.79 -17.05
CA LEU A 141 -12.52 -6.11 -16.43
C LEU A 141 -13.82 -6.50 -15.69
N ASP A 142 -14.15 -7.78 -15.72
CA ASP A 142 -15.31 -8.27 -14.98
C ASP A 142 -15.05 -8.27 -13.47
N LEU A 143 -16.12 -8.09 -12.68
CA LEU A 143 -16.02 -8.04 -11.23
C LEU A 143 -15.45 -9.33 -10.60
N PRO A 144 -15.79 -10.56 -11.06
CA PRO A 144 -15.13 -11.79 -10.61
C PRO A 144 -13.60 -11.76 -10.74
N THR A 145 -13.06 -11.37 -11.90
CA THR A 145 -11.62 -11.26 -12.13
C THR A 145 -10.98 -10.24 -11.20
N LEU A 146 -11.58 -9.05 -11.07
CA LEU A 146 -11.09 -8.01 -10.16
C LEU A 146 -11.06 -8.49 -8.70
N ARG A 147 -12.05 -9.26 -8.26
CA ARG A 147 -12.10 -9.83 -6.90
C ARG A 147 -10.94 -10.77 -6.63
N GLN A 148 -10.58 -11.62 -7.58
CA GLN A 148 -9.43 -12.53 -7.43
C GLN A 148 -8.12 -11.76 -7.27
N TRP A 149 -7.94 -10.67 -8.00
CA TRP A 149 -6.76 -9.81 -7.87
C TRP A 149 -6.73 -9.09 -6.53
N ILE A 150 -7.89 -8.58 -6.06
CA ILE A 150 -8.02 -7.98 -4.73
C ILE A 150 -7.72 -9.01 -3.64
N ASP A 151 -8.25 -10.23 -3.73
CA ASP A 151 -7.99 -11.29 -2.74
C ASP A 151 -6.49 -11.64 -2.66
N THR A 152 -5.81 -11.65 -3.82
CA THR A 152 -4.36 -11.89 -3.88
C THR A 152 -3.59 -10.75 -3.21
N LEU A 153 -3.90 -9.50 -3.58
CA LEU A 153 -3.26 -8.33 -2.99
C LEU A 153 -3.52 -8.21 -1.50
N ASP A 154 -4.76 -8.44 -1.04
CA ASP A 154 -5.12 -8.37 0.37
C ASP A 154 -4.33 -9.40 1.19
N ARG A 155 -4.08 -10.61 0.66
CA ARG A 155 -3.22 -11.62 1.33
C ARG A 155 -1.77 -11.18 1.42
N ASP A 156 -1.19 -10.74 0.31
CA ASP A 156 0.20 -10.26 0.27
C ASP A 156 0.39 -9.06 1.21
N LEU A 157 -0.62 -8.19 1.24
CA LEU A 157 -0.63 -6.98 2.05
C LEU A 157 -0.76 -7.29 3.55
N LEU A 158 -1.60 -8.25 3.95
CA LEU A 158 -1.66 -8.71 5.35
C LEU A 158 -0.36 -9.42 5.78
N ALA A 159 0.23 -10.25 4.90
CA ALA A 159 1.50 -10.92 5.18
C ALA A 159 2.66 -9.91 5.33
N THR A 160 2.71 -8.89 4.46
CA THR A 160 3.71 -7.82 4.51
C THR A 160 3.49 -6.91 5.72
N LEU A 161 2.22 -6.64 6.06
CA LEU A 161 1.86 -5.88 7.25
C LEU A 161 2.40 -6.53 8.53
N ALA A 162 2.25 -7.85 8.67
CA ALA A 162 2.79 -8.60 9.81
C ALA A 162 4.32 -8.45 9.94
N GLN A 163 5.04 -8.42 8.82
CA GLN A 163 6.50 -8.22 8.78
C GLN A 163 6.90 -6.77 9.10
N ALA A 164 6.13 -5.79 8.63
CA ALA A 164 6.44 -4.37 8.82
C ALA A 164 6.09 -3.84 10.21
N LEU A 165 5.12 -4.46 10.90
CA LEU A 165 4.58 -3.97 12.18
C LEU A 165 5.63 -3.75 13.29
N PRO A 166 6.59 -4.67 13.55
CA PRO A 166 7.63 -4.45 14.53
C PRO A 166 8.45 -3.19 14.23
N GLY A 167 8.78 -2.96 12.96
CA GLY A 167 9.49 -1.77 12.51
C GLY A 167 8.66 -0.49 12.65
N LEU A 168 7.40 -0.53 12.23
CA LEU A 168 6.42 0.54 12.41
C LEU A 168 6.13 0.84 13.87
N ALA A 169 6.45 -0.06 14.81
CA ALA A 169 6.32 0.23 16.23
C ALA A 169 7.35 1.25 16.74
N THR A 170 8.46 1.44 16.01
CA THR A 170 9.58 2.32 16.37
C THR A 170 9.42 3.74 15.81
N LYS A 171 10.13 4.72 16.40
CA LYS A 171 10.16 6.10 15.89
C LYS A 171 10.78 6.19 14.49
N ALA A 172 11.84 5.43 14.23
CA ALA A 172 12.51 5.42 12.93
C ALA A 172 11.59 4.87 11.83
N GLY A 173 10.89 3.76 12.11
CA GLY A 173 9.90 3.20 11.18
C GLY A 173 8.73 4.15 10.90
N GLN A 174 8.21 4.83 11.92
CA GLN A 174 7.15 5.85 11.75
C GLN A 174 7.63 7.05 10.93
N GLN A 175 8.86 7.54 11.18
CA GLN A 175 9.45 8.62 10.40
C GLN A 175 9.64 8.19 8.94
N HIS A 176 10.14 6.98 8.70
CA HIS A 176 10.32 6.44 7.37
C HIS A 176 8.98 6.28 6.62
N LEU A 177 7.95 5.75 7.29
CA LEU A 177 6.58 5.68 6.74
C LEU A 177 6.10 7.05 6.26
N ARG A 178 6.17 8.07 7.12
CA ARG A 178 5.73 9.44 6.80
C ARG A 178 6.51 10.07 5.64
N GLN A 179 7.82 9.79 5.56
CA GLN A 179 8.68 10.29 4.50
C GLN A 179 8.40 9.63 3.14
N GLN A 180 8.17 8.31 3.14
CA GLN A 180 8.00 7.54 1.90
C GLN A 180 6.56 7.51 1.39
N ALA A 181 5.56 7.62 2.28
CA ALA A 181 4.16 7.52 1.92
C ALA A 181 3.74 8.48 0.79
N PRO A 182 4.07 9.79 0.79
CA PRO A 182 3.72 10.67 -0.32
C PRO A 182 4.39 10.33 -1.65
N ARG A 183 5.54 9.64 -1.62
CA ARG A 183 6.31 9.28 -2.81
C ARG A 183 5.83 7.96 -3.40
N ILE A 184 5.55 6.98 -2.56
CA ILE A 184 5.22 5.62 -2.97
C ILE A 184 3.72 5.43 -3.09
N LEU A 185 2.93 5.92 -2.13
CA LEU A 185 1.46 5.83 -2.13
C LEU A 185 0.87 7.04 -2.86
N ALA A 186 1.11 7.06 -4.17
CA ALA A 186 0.71 8.11 -5.09
C ALA A 186 0.22 7.53 -6.42
N GLY A 187 -0.58 8.32 -7.16
CA GLY A 187 -1.17 7.93 -8.44
C GLY A 187 -2.50 8.67 -8.66
N PRO A 188 -3.16 8.42 -9.80
CA PRO A 188 -4.51 8.95 -10.04
C PRO A 188 -5.43 8.66 -8.86
N GLY A 189 -6.18 9.66 -8.39
CA GLY A 189 -7.10 9.53 -7.27
C GLY A 189 -6.48 9.30 -5.88
N ILE A 190 -5.17 9.09 -5.74
CA ILE A 190 -4.49 8.91 -4.45
C ILE A 190 -3.98 10.27 -3.96
N ASP A 191 -4.92 11.12 -3.53
CA ASP A 191 -4.64 12.42 -2.90
C ASP A 191 -4.29 12.29 -1.40
N ASP A 192 -4.09 13.43 -0.74
CA ASP A 192 -3.74 13.47 0.68
C ASP A 192 -4.86 12.94 1.58
N GLU A 193 -6.14 13.10 1.21
CA GLU A 193 -7.27 12.60 1.99
C GLU A 193 -7.34 11.06 1.94
N VAL A 194 -7.18 10.50 0.74
CA VAL A 194 -7.12 9.06 0.50
C VAL A 194 -5.92 8.45 1.22
N ARG A 195 -4.75 9.12 1.14
CA ARG A 195 -3.54 8.67 1.84
C ARG A 195 -3.70 8.69 3.35
N THR A 196 -4.23 9.78 3.89
CA THR A 196 -4.53 9.92 5.33
C THR A 196 -5.48 8.82 5.78
N THR A 197 -6.55 8.58 5.01
CA THR A 197 -7.52 7.54 5.32
C THR A 197 -6.89 6.15 5.31
N ALA A 198 -6.10 5.82 4.28
CA ALA A 198 -5.46 4.52 4.14
C ALA A 198 -4.40 4.24 5.22
N LEU A 199 -3.69 5.26 5.69
CA LEU A 199 -2.58 5.11 6.64
C LEU A 199 -2.96 5.31 8.10
N ALA A 200 -4.14 5.89 8.40
CA ALA A 200 -4.55 6.20 9.77
C ALA A 200 -4.35 5.06 10.80
N PRO A 201 -4.59 3.78 10.48
CA PRO A 201 -4.36 2.69 11.43
C PRO A 201 -2.88 2.38 11.68
N LEU A 202 -1.98 2.75 10.76
CA LEU A 202 -0.54 2.50 10.85
C LEU A 202 0.21 3.63 11.57
N GLU A 203 -0.36 4.83 11.57
CA GLU A 203 0.24 5.99 12.20
C GLU A 203 0.03 5.96 13.71
N LYS A 204 1.12 6.12 14.45
CA LYS A 204 1.04 6.37 15.90
C LYS A 204 0.91 7.87 16.15
N PRO A 205 0.09 8.28 17.14
CA PRO A 205 0.03 9.67 17.59
C PRO A 205 1.40 10.19 18.06
#